data_AF-A0A4Z1CGB3-F1
#
_entry.id   AF-A0A4Z1CGB3-F1
#
_cell.length_a   1.000
_cell.length_b   1.000
_cell.length_c   1.000
_cell.angle_alpha   90.00
_cell.angle_beta   90.00
_cell.angle_gamma   90.00
#
_symmetry.space_group_name_H-M   'P 1'
#
loop_
_entity.id
_entity.type
_entity.pdbx_description
1 polymer ?
#
loop_
_entity_poly.entity_id
_entity_poly.type
_entity_poly.pdbx_seq_one_letter_code
_entity_poly.pdbx_strand_id
1 'polypeptide(L)' 'QGDWLEALGAPARAARLAQAGDAGAMAALRRLTDPSEMGHLFKAIAFWPTGAPPVPGFEALEAHADDA' A
#
# COMPACT_ATOMS: atom_id res chain seq x y z
N GLN A 1 4.77 3.57 0.46
CA GLN A 1 3.83 2.59 1.04
C GLN A 1 2.39 3.11 1.01
N GLY A 2 2.15 4.40 1.23
CA GLY A 2 0.80 4.95 1.30
C GLY A 2 -0.05 4.65 0.07
N ASP A 3 0.41 5.08 -1.11
CA ASP A 3 -0.27 4.82 -2.39
C ASP A 3 -0.53 3.31 -2.63
N TRP A 4 0.43 2.46 -2.22
CA TRP A 4 0.31 1.01 -2.32
C TRP A 4 -0.81 0.46 -1.42
N LEU A 5 -0.91 0.92 -0.17
CA LEU A 5 -2.01 0.54 0.74
C LEU A 5 -3.37 1.06 0.25
N GLU A 6 -3.39 2.25 -0.35
CA GLU A 6 -4.59 2.83 -0.95
C GLU A 6 -5.09 2.00 -2.13
N ALA A 7 -4.19 1.62 -3.05
CA ALA A 7 -4.50 0.76 -4.19
C ALA A 7 -4.99 -0.63 -3.77
N LEU A 8 -4.53 -1.15 -2.63
CA LEU A 8 -5.00 -2.41 -2.06
C LEU A 8 -6.33 -2.31 -1.29
N GLY A 9 -6.90 -1.12 -1.15
CA GLY A 9 -8.21 -0.92 -0.52
C GLY A 9 -8.19 -0.75 1.01
N ALA A 10 -7.04 -0.36 1.59
CA ALA A 10 -6.96 -0.03 3.01
C ALA A 10 -7.99 1.04 3.46
N PRO A 11 -8.33 2.07 2.65
CA PRO A 11 -9.36 3.05 3.04
C PRO A 11 -10.74 2.43 3.25
N ALA A 12 -11.17 1.55 2.35
CA ALA A 12 -12.46 0.85 2.47
C ALA A 12 -12.49 -0.04 3.72
N ARG A 13 -11.36 -0.70 4.03
CA ARG A 13 -11.23 -1.52 5.24
C ARG A 13 -11.31 -0.66 6.51
N ALA A 14 -10.59 0.45 6.57
CA ALA A 14 -10.59 1.36 7.70
C ALA A 14 -11.99 1.95 7.95
N ALA A 15 -12.71 2.34 6.90
CA ALA A 15 -14.09 2.81 7.00
C ALA A 15 -15.02 1.74 7.60
N ARG A 16 -14.90 0.48 7.17
CA ARG A 16 -15.68 -0.63 7.73
C ARG A 16 -15.36 -0.88 9.21
N LEU A 17 -14.09 -0.80 9.59
CA LEU A 17 -13.67 -0.96 10.99
C LEU A 17 -14.21 0.16 11.87
N ALA A 18 -14.14 1.41 11.39
CA ALA A 18 -14.71 2.56 12.09
C ALA A 18 -16.23 2.41 12.28
N GLN A 19 -16.96 1.97 11.26
CA GLN A 19 -18.40 1.67 11.36
C GLN A 19 -18.71 0.55 12.36
N ALA A 20 -17.79 -0.41 12.51
CA ALA A 20 -17.89 -1.49 13.50
C ALA A 20 -17.48 -1.07 14.93
N GLY A 21 -17.11 0.20 15.14
CA GLY A 21 -16.78 0.76 16.46
C GLY A 21 -15.30 0.89 16.77
N ASP A 22 -14.40 0.60 15.81
CA ASP A 22 -12.96 0.85 15.98
C ASP A 22 -12.65 2.33 15.77
N ALA A 23 -12.59 3.08 16.87
CA ALA A 23 -12.28 4.51 16.85
C ALA A 23 -10.85 4.83 16.36
N GLY A 24 -9.93 3.85 16.36
CA GLY A 24 -8.55 4.04 15.95
C GLY A 24 -8.30 3.83 14.45
N ALA A 25 -9.22 3.17 13.75
CA ALA A 25 -9.02 2.72 12.37
C ALA A 25 -8.64 3.85 11.40
N MET A 26 -9.31 5.01 11.51
CA MET A 26 -9.04 6.14 10.61
C MET A 26 -7.70 6.83 10.92
N ALA A 27 -7.34 6.94 12.20
CA ALA A 27 -6.04 7.51 12.59
C ALA A 27 -4.89 6.58 12.18
N ALA A 28 -5.07 5.27 12.32
CA ALA A 28 -4.11 4.27 11.86
C ALA A 28 -3.94 4.31 10.33
N LEU A 29 -5.05 4.44 9.57
CA LEU A 29 -4.98 4.62 8.13
C LEU A 29 -4.13 5.84 7.77
N ARG A 30 -4.43 7.00 8.34
CA ARG A 30 -3.66 8.24 8.12
C ARG A 30 -2.17 8.02 8.37
N ARG A 31 -1.82 7.45 9.52
CA ARG A 31 -0.41 7.22 9.89
C ARG A 31 0.34 6.37 8.87
N LEU A 32 -0.33 5.35 8.33
CA LEU A 32 0.22 4.42 7.35
C LEU A 32 0.30 5.01 5.94
N THR A 33 -0.61 5.92 5.56
CA THR A 33 -0.73 6.40 4.18
C THR A 33 -0.24 7.84 3.94
N ASP A 34 -0.25 8.69 4.95
CA ASP A 34 0.12 10.10 4.77
C ASP A 34 1.62 10.24 4.43
N PRO A 35 1.98 11.00 3.37
CA PRO A 35 3.37 11.19 2.95
C PRO A 35 4.29 11.79 4.01
N SER A 36 3.76 12.61 4.92
CA SER A 36 4.52 13.23 6.03
C SER A 36 4.71 12.30 7.24
N GLU A 37 4.03 11.16 7.26
CA GLU A 37 4.19 10.11 8.27
C GLU A 37 4.88 8.88 7.66
N MET A 38 4.24 7.71 7.63
CA MET A 38 4.85 6.48 7.10
C MET A 38 4.64 6.31 5.59
N GLY A 39 3.70 7.04 4.99
CA GLY A 39 3.25 6.84 3.62
C GLY A 39 4.37 6.91 2.59
N HIS A 40 5.28 7.88 2.75
CA HIS A 40 6.46 7.99 1.90
C HIS A 40 7.66 7.21 2.42
N LEU A 41 7.89 7.21 3.75
CA LEU A 41 9.09 6.62 4.36
C LEU A 41 9.16 5.10 4.17
N PHE A 42 8.04 4.40 4.31
CA PHE A 42 8.01 2.95 4.20
C PHE A 42 7.86 2.51 2.75
N LYS A 43 8.59 1.46 2.38
CA LYS A 43 8.59 0.84 1.05
C LYS A 43 8.19 -0.62 1.18
N ALA A 44 7.70 -1.21 0.09
CA ALA A 44 7.32 -2.61 0.04
C ALA A 44 8.02 -3.25 -1.17
N ILE A 45 8.42 -4.50 -1.02
CA ILE A 45 9.03 -5.30 -2.08
C ILE A 45 8.41 -6.70 -2.05
N ALA A 46 8.21 -7.27 -3.23
CA ALA A 46 7.75 -8.64 -3.39
C ALA A 46 8.67 -9.38 -4.35
N PHE A 47 8.83 -10.68 -4.11
CA PHE A 47 9.56 -11.59 -4.98
C PHE A 47 8.61 -12.70 -5.41
N TRP A 48 8.57 -13.01 -6.71
CA TRP A 48 7.75 -14.09 -7.27
C TRP A 48 8.45 -14.76 -8.46
N PRO A 49 8.09 -16.00 -8.82
CA PRO A 49 8.73 -16.72 -9.93
C PRO A 49 8.51 -16.03 -11.28
N THR A 50 9.50 -16.12 -12.15
CA THR A 50 9.39 -15.69 -13.55
C THR A 50 8.27 -16.45 -14.25
N GLY A 51 7.34 -15.74 -14.89
CA GLY A 51 6.19 -16.31 -15.59
C GLY A 51 4.97 -16.58 -14.71
N ALA A 52 5.06 -16.40 -13.39
CA ALA A 52 3.89 -16.37 -12.52
C ALA A 52 3.19 -15.00 -12.57
N PRO A 53 1.87 -14.92 -12.32
CA PRO A 53 1.19 -13.65 -12.21
C PRO A 53 1.81 -12.79 -11.08
N PRO A 54 1.85 -11.45 -11.24
CA PRO A 54 2.37 -10.56 -10.21
C PRO A 54 1.62 -10.68 -8.89
N VAL A 55 2.32 -10.42 -7.78
CA VAL A 55 1.70 -10.27 -6.46
C VAL A 55 0.72 -9.09 -6.52
N PRO A 56 -0.53 -9.21 -6.01
CA PRO A 56 -1.47 -8.08 -6.00
C PRO A 56 -0.85 -6.81 -5.41
N GLY A 57 -1.03 -5.69 -6.11
CA GLY A 57 -0.43 -4.40 -5.75
C GLY A 57 1.04 -4.25 -6.15
N PHE A 58 1.63 -5.20 -6.87
CA PHE A 58 2.96 -5.09 -7.45
C PHE A 58 2.92 -5.34 -8.95
N GLU A 59 3.74 -4.59 -9.67
CA GLU A 59 4.03 -4.78 -11.09
C GLU A 59 5.48 -5.23 -11.23
N ALA A 60 5.81 -5.89 -12.36
CA ALA A 60 7.18 -6.28 -12.62
C ALA A 60 8.06 -5.04 -12.79
N LEU A 61 9.24 -5.04 -12.17
CA LEU A 61 10.22 -3.98 -12.35
C LEU A 61 10.66 -3.97 -13.81
N GLU A 62 10.49 -2.85 -14.52
CA GLU A 62 11.01 -2.70 -15.87
C GLU A 62 12.54 -2.65 -15.85
N ALA A 63 13.18 -3.38 -16.76
CA ALA A 63 14.63 -3.53 -16.81
C ALA A 63 15.42 -2.24 -17.15
N HIS A 64 14.73 -1.15 -17.50
CA HIS A 64 15.30 0.13 -17.94
C HIS A 64 14.80 1.34 -17.14
N ALA A 65 14.36 1.16 -15.90
CA ALA A 65 13.81 2.25 -15.08
C ALA A 65 14.82 3.38 -14.74
N ASP A 66 16.12 3.16 -14.95
CA ASP A 66 17.19 4.14 -14.70
C ASP A 66 17.45 5.12 -15.87
N ASP A 67 16.77 4.96 -17.02
CA ASP A 67 17.00 5.78 -18.24
C ASP A 67 16.03 6.98 -18.39
N ALA A 68 15.32 7.39 -17.32
CA ALA A 68 14.31 8.46 -17.34
C ALA A 68 14.78 9.79 -16.70
#